data_AF-A0AAW1VS63-F1
#
_entry.id   AF-A0AAW1VS63-F1
#
_cell.length_a   1.000
_cell.length_b   1.000
_cell.length_c   1.000
_cell.angle_alpha   90.00
_cell.angle_beta   90.00
_cell.angle_gamma   90.00
#
_symmetry.space_group_name_H-M   'P 1'
#
loop_
_entity.id
_entity.type
_entity.pdbx_description
1 polymer ?
#
loop_
_entity_poly.entity_id
_entity_poly.type
_entity_poly.pdbx_seq_one_letter_code
_entity_poly.pdbx_strand_id
1 'polypeptide(L)'
;MSDWIVPDFSAHWAVDIAKEYGVSLVYFSAFSAASSAFFGPMENLTGANRNYALPSPQSLTTPPEWISFPSMVAFKEYEAIYVPRGFFGANSTGISGASRLAKIISASKALAIRTCNEIEGDYLELYKKITGKPVIPTSVLPPEEPGKRVEREMSSDGFMFDWLDKQNPRSVLFLGFGSECKLSKEQVHEIAYGLELSELPFLWALRKPNSANNAYEVDDFLPLGFVDRTSEKGLVCFGWVPQMEILGHPSWRRSGLAVEVKHNEVGSLSRDEIAKTLRRAMVEEEGEQLRTNARKAAVVFGDHKLHQDHYIGAFVDYLKNNGAKR
;
A
#
# COMPACT_ATOMS: atom_id res chain seq x y z
N MET A 1 2.91 34.02 -9.27
CA MET A 1 2.99 32.68 -8.66
C MET A 1 3.48 31.75 -9.76
N SER A 2 4.52 30.95 -9.54
CA SER A 2 4.98 30.05 -10.60
C SER A 2 4.00 28.89 -10.75
N ASP A 3 3.61 28.60 -11.99
CA ASP A 3 2.74 27.47 -12.28
C ASP A 3 3.54 26.17 -12.21
N TRP A 4 2.95 25.17 -11.57
CA TRP A 4 3.50 23.82 -11.47
C TRP A 4 2.44 22.81 -11.87
N ILE A 5 2.86 21.74 -12.54
CA ILE A 5 2.07 20.53 -12.69
C ILE A 5 2.72 19.45 -11.82
N VAL A 6 1.92 18.74 -11.03
CA VAL A 6 2.40 17.68 -10.12
C VAL A 6 1.73 16.35 -10.50
N PRO A 7 2.23 15.65 -11.55
CA PRO A 7 1.61 14.41 -12.01
C PRO A 7 2.21 13.19 -11.32
N ASP A 8 1.41 12.13 -11.24
CA ASP A 8 1.90 10.77 -11.03
C ASP A 8 2.49 10.19 -12.33
N PHE A 9 3.04 8.97 -12.27
CA PHE A 9 3.64 8.32 -13.44
C PHE A 9 2.60 7.95 -14.53
N SER A 10 1.33 7.81 -14.17
CA SER A 10 0.27 7.45 -15.11
C SER A 10 -0.03 8.61 -16.07
N ALA A 11 -0.04 9.83 -15.54
CA ALA A 11 -0.26 11.08 -16.27
C ALA A 11 0.98 11.56 -17.05
N HIS A 12 1.75 10.64 -17.65
CA HIS A 12 2.96 10.92 -18.44
C HIS A 12 2.77 11.85 -19.66
N TRP A 13 1.54 12.00 -20.14
CA TRP A 13 1.18 12.99 -21.18
C TRP A 13 1.28 14.44 -20.67
N ALA A 14 1.25 14.67 -19.34
CA ALA A 14 1.43 15.99 -18.75
C ALA A 14 2.81 16.58 -19.06
N VAL A 15 3.79 15.75 -19.43
CA VAL A 15 5.11 16.18 -19.91
C VAL A 15 5.00 17.01 -21.18
N ASP A 16 4.15 16.59 -22.12
CA ASP A 16 4.02 17.26 -23.41
C ASP A 16 3.29 18.61 -23.23
N ILE A 17 2.26 18.63 -22.40
CA ILE A 17 1.54 19.85 -22.01
C ILE A 17 2.47 20.82 -21.27
N ALA A 18 3.22 20.36 -20.28
CA ALA A 18 4.16 21.22 -19.55
C ALA A 18 5.18 21.86 -20.48
N LYS A 19 5.68 21.11 -21.48
CA LYS A 19 6.61 21.61 -22.49
C LYS A 19 5.95 22.66 -23.40
N GLU A 20 4.73 22.42 -23.87
CA GLU A 20 3.97 23.34 -24.72
C GLU A 20 3.75 24.70 -24.05
N TYR A 21 3.37 24.69 -22.77
CA TYR A 21 3.02 25.91 -22.03
C TYR A 21 4.17 26.49 -21.19
N GLY A 22 5.37 25.91 -21.24
CA GLY A 22 6.53 26.35 -20.46
C GLY A 22 6.36 26.22 -18.94
N VAL A 23 5.56 25.26 -18.49
CA VAL A 23 5.23 25.01 -17.07
C VAL A 23 6.20 24.01 -16.46
N SER A 24 6.58 24.19 -15.20
CA SER A 24 7.50 23.28 -14.50
C SER A 24 6.78 22.06 -13.93
N LEU A 25 7.48 20.92 -13.87
CA LEU A 25 6.98 19.66 -13.34
C LEU A 25 7.68 19.24 -12.05
N VAL A 26 6.91 18.71 -11.11
CA VAL A 26 7.41 17.85 -10.02
C VAL A 26 6.69 16.52 -10.10
N TYR A 27 7.43 15.42 -10.27
CA TYR A 27 6.85 14.08 -10.20
C TYR A 27 6.38 13.80 -8.78
N PHE A 28 5.15 13.33 -8.60
CA PHE A 28 4.68 12.81 -7.32
C PHE A 28 4.56 11.28 -7.35
N SER A 29 5.36 10.61 -6.52
CA SER A 29 5.29 9.16 -6.32
C SER A 29 4.41 8.83 -5.13
N ALA A 30 3.31 8.11 -5.39
CA ALA A 30 2.54 7.45 -4.35
C ALA A 30 3.20 6.14 -3.87
N PHE A 31 4.26 5.68 -4.54
CA PHE A 31 5.06 4.53 -4.13
C PHE A 31 6.18 4.94 -3.17
N SER A 32 6.64 3.97 -2.39
CA SER A 32 7.73 4.15 -1.42
C SER A 32 9.06 4.50 -2.11
N ALA A 33 9.97 5.11 -1.36
CA ALA A 33 11.32 5.38 -1.85
C ALA A 33 12.08 4.08 -2.14
N ALA A 34 11.87 3.03 -1.31
CA ALA A 34 12.46 1.72 -1.55
C ALA A 34 12.03 1.11 -2.90
N SER A 35 10.73 1.11 -3.21
CA SER A 35 10.25 0.61 -4.51
C SER A 35 10.79 1.44 -5.69
N SER A 36 10.89 2.76 -5.51
CA SER A 36 11.40 3.67 -6.54
C SER A 36 12.90 3.45 -6.80
N ALA A 37 13.70 3.29 -5.74
CA ALA A 37 15.12 3.01 -5.81
C ALA A 37 15.43 1.59 -6.31
N PHE A 38 14.53 0.62 -6.06
CA PHE A 38 14.72 -0.77 -6.47
C PHE A 38 14.86 -0.94 -7.98
N PHE A 39 14.25 -0.09 -8.80
CA PHE A 39 14.38 -0.18 -10.26
C PHE A 39 15.64 0.52 -10.82
N GLY A 40 16.34 1.26 -9.98
CA GLY A 40 17.64 1.83 -10.31
C GLY A 40 17.58 3.10 -11.17
N PRO A 41 18.69 3.43 -11.84
CA PRO A 41 18.80 4.65 -12.64
C PRO A 41 17.96 4.58 -13.92
N MET A 42 17.88 5.69 -14.64
CA MET A 42 17.00 5.86 -15.81
C MET A 42 17.22 4.80 -16.89
N GLU A 43 18.48 4.38 -17.09
CA GLU A 43 18.89 3.40 -18.09
C GLU A 43 18.32 2.01 -17.82
N ASN A 44 17.97 1.70 -16.56
CA ASN A 44 17.28 0.46 -16.22
C ASN A 44 15.79 0.53 -16.53
N LEU A 45 15.16 1.70 -16.32
CA LEU A 45 13.75 1.92 -16.64
C LEU A 45 13.50 1.88 -18.16
N THR A 46 14.40 2.47 -18.94
CA THR A 46 14.32 2.45 -20.42
C THR A 46 14.81 1.13 -21.02
N GLY A 47 15.52 0.32 -20.24
CA GLY A 47 16.15 -0.92 -20.71
C GLY A 47 17.48 -0.71 -21.45
N ALA A 48 17.98 0.53 -21.55
CA ALA A 48 19.23 0.84 -22.24
C ALA A 48 20.43 0.01 -21.72
N ASN A 49 20.51 -0.21 -20.39
CA ASN A 49 21.57 -1.03 -19.78
C ASN A 49 21.49 -2.52 -20.13
N ARG A 50 20.37 -2.98 -20.69
CA ARG A 50 20.09 -4.39 -20.98
C ARG A 50 19.83 -4.65 -22.46
N ASN A 51 20.25 -3.74 -23.35
CA ASN A 51 19.90 -3.79 -24.77
C ASN A 51 18.38 -3.94 -24.99
N TYR A 52 17.59 -3.23 -24.18
CA TYR A 52 16.12 -3.26 -24.16
C TYR A 52 15.51 -4.62 -23.77
N ALA A 53 16.30 -5.55 -23.24
CA ALA A 53 15.79 -6.79 -22.68
C ALA A 53 15.08 -6.56 -21.34
N LEU A 54 14.01 -7.32 -21.10
CA LEU A 54 13.32 -7.34 -19.82
C LEU A 54 14.22 -7.93 -18.72
N PRO A 55 14.10 -7.50 -17.46
CA PRO A 55 14.75 -8.19 -16.34
C PRO A 55 14.38 -9.67 -16.31
N SER A 56 15.33 -10.54 -15.94
CA SER A 56 14.97 -11.89 -15.54
C SER A 56 14.26 -11.85 -14.18
N PRO A 57 13.26 -12.72 -13.92
CA PRO A 57 12.64 -12.82 -12.60
C PRO A 57 13.67 -13.03 -11.48
N GLN A 58 14.69 -13.87 -11.71
CA GLN A 58 15.74 -14.15 -10.73
C GLN A 58 16.55 -12.89 -10.37
N SER A 59 16.72 -11.94 -11.29
CA SER A 59 17.42 -10.68 -10.99
C SER A 59 16.63 -9.76 -10.05
N LEU A 60 15.36 -10.05 -9.81
CA LEU A 60 14.46 -9.25 -8.97
C LEU A 60 14.30 -9.84 -7.57
N THR A 61 14.83 -11.05 -7.30
CA THR A 61 14.67 -11.76 -6.03
C THR A 61 15.81 -11.50 -5.04
N THR A 62 16.75 -10.61 -5.39
CA THR A 62 17.79 -10.12 -4.51
C THR A 62 17.84 -8.59 -4.55
N PRO A 63 18.34 -7.93 -3.48
CA PRO A 63 18.57 -6.49 -3.51
C PRO A 63 19.50 -6.09 -4.67
N PRO A 64 19.13 -5.09 -5.49
CA PRO A 64 19.97 -4.59 -6.57
C PRO A 64 21.33 -4.09 -6.11
N GLU A 65 22.34 -4.23 -6.97
CA GLU A 65 23.75 -3.91 -6.68
C GLU A 65 23.99 -2.42 -6.31
N TRP A 66 23.14 -1.50 -6.77
CA TRP A 66 23.24 -0.09 -6.42
C TRP A 66 22.71 0.24 -5.01
N ILE A 67 22.03 -0.70 -4.35
CA ILE A 67 21.67 -0.59 -2.94
C ILE A 67 22.89 -1.02 -2.12
N SER A 68 23.72 -0.05 -1.73
CA SER A 68 25.01 -0.31 -1.07
C SER A 68 24.92 -0.49 0.45
N PHE A 69 23.72 -0.49 1.02
CA PHE A 69 23.47 -0.67 2.44
C PHE A 69 22.67 -1.96 2.69
N PRO A 70 22.74 -2.55 3.91
CA PRO A 70 21.99 -3.77 4.22
C PRO A 70 20.49 -3.59 3.94
N SER A 71 19.96 -4.41 3.04
CA SER A 71 18.57 -4.32 2.58
C SER A 71 17.98 -5.71 2.39
N MET A 72 16.70 -5.85 2.69
CA MET A 72 15.90 -7.04 2.39
C MET A 72 14.88 -6.79 1.27
N VAL A 73 14.91 -5.62 0.63
CA VAL A 73 13.93 -5.26 -0.40
C VAL A 73 14.25 -6.01 -1.69
N ALA A 74 13.39 -6.98 -1.99
CA ALA A 74 13.40 -7.79 -3.19
C ALA A 74 12.00 -8.33 -3.45
N PHE A 75 11.71 -8.68 -4.70
CA PHE A 75 10.49 -9.40 -5.04
C PHE A 75 10.58 -10.86 -4.61
N LYS A 76 9.46 -11.46 -4.22
CA LYS A 76 9.37 -12.91 -4.08
C LYS A 76 9.39 -13.56 -5.45
N GLU A 77 9.78 -14.84 -5.51
CA GLU A 77 9.82 -15.58 -6.78
C GLU A 77 8.48 -15.54 -7.53
N TYR A 78 7.37 -15.72 -6.81
CA TYR A 78 6.02 -15.68 -7.37
C TYR A 78 5.57 -14.27 -7.80
N GLU A 79 6.18 -13.20 -7.29
CA GLU A 79 5.92 -11.82 -7.73
C GLU A 79 6.81 -11.47 -8.94
N ALA A 80 8.08 -11.87 -8.86
CA ALA A 80 9.12 -11.56 -9.81
C ALA A 80 8.83 -12.08 -11.22
N ILE A 81 8.03 -13.14 -11.38
CA ILE A 81 7.60 -13.63 -12.71
C ILE A 81 6.67 -12.64 -13.43
N TYR A 82 5.93 -11.81 -12.70
CA TYR A 82 4.96 -10.87 -13.29
C TYR A 82 5.56 -9.49 -13.53
N VAL A 83 6.53 -9.06 -12.71
CA VAL A 83 7.12 -7.71 -12.79
C VAL A 83 7.72 -7.37 -14.15
N PRO A 84 8.54 -8.22 -14.81
CA PRO A 84 9.12 -7.91 -16.11
C PRO A 84 8.07 -7.58 -17.17
N ARG A 85 7.01 -8.38 -17.27
CA ARG A 85 5.93 -8.13 -18.24
C ARG A 85 5.00 -7.01 -17.80
N GLY A 86 4.64 -6.94 -16.52
CA GLY A 86 3.66 -5.98 -16.00
C GLY A 86 4.16 -4.55 -15.96
N PHE A 87 5.45 -4.35 -15.63
CA PHE A 87 6.01 -3.01 -15.48
C PHE A 87 6.84 -2.57 -16.69
N PHE A 88 7.68 -3.44 -17.24
CA PHE A 88 8.57 -3.11 -18.37
C PHE A 88 7.97 -3.48 -19.73
N GLY A 89 7.02 -4.42 -19.78
CA GLY A 89 6.30 -4.78 -21.00
C GLY A 89 5.29 -3.70 -21.43
N ALA A 90 5.04 -3.61 -22.74
CA ALA A 90 4.00 -2.73 -23.28
C ALA A 90 2.61 -3.23 -22.86
N ASN A 91 1.75 -2.31 -22.42
CA ASN A 91 0.35 -2.59 -22.11
C ASN A 91 -0.56 -2.30 -23.32
N SER A 92 -1.88 -2.26 -23.11
CA SER A 92 -2.87 -1.96 -24.16
C SER A 92 -2.68 -0.61 -24.86
N THR A 93 -1.97 0.35 -24.24
CA THR A 93 -1.65 1.64 -24.86
C THR A 93 -0.31 1.64 -25.61
N GLY A 94 0.38 0.49 -25.68
CA GLY A 94 1.70 0.37 -26.31
C GLY A 94 2.88 0.96 -25.52
N ILE A 95 2.64 1.50 -24.31
CA ILE A 95 3.68 2.15 -23.49
C ILE A 95 3.74 1.46 -22.13
N SER A 96 4.92 0.95 -21.76
CA SER A 96 5.13 0.30 -20.47
C SER A 96 5.09 1.27 -19.29
N GLY A 97 4.81 0.76 -18.09
CA GLY A 97 4.88 1.56 -16.86
C GLY A 97 6.25 2.18 -16.64
N ALA A 98 7.31 1.41 -16.91
CA ALA A 98 8.70 1.85 -16.83
C ALA A 98 8.99 3.02 -17.79
N SER A 99 8.51 2.97 -19.03
CA SER A 99 8.67 4.07 -20.00
C SER A 99 7.91 5.33 -19.59
N ARG A 100 6.70 5.18 -19.03
CA ARG A 100 5.93 6.32 -18.50
C ARG A 100 6.65 6.99 -17.34
N LEU A 101 7.15 6.19 -16.41
CA LEU A 101 7.93 6.67 -15.27
C LEU A 101 9.22 7.36 -15.73
N ALA A 102 9.95 6.76 -16.67
CA ALA A 102 11.15 7.33 -17.25
C ALA A 102 10.90 8.70 -17.88
N LYS A 103 9.81 8.82 -18.66
CA LYS A 103 9.41 10.08 -19.31
C LYS A 103 9.16 11.19 -18.28
N ILE A 104 8.42 10.90 -17.20
CA ILE A 104 8.10 11.90 -16.18
C ILE A 104 9.30 12.27 -15.34
N ILE A 105 10.08 11.30 -14.84
CA ILE A 105 11.26 11.59 -14.04
C ILE A 105 12.21 12.49 -14.84
N SER A 106 12.45 12.15 -16.12
CA SER A 106 13.33 12.92 -16.99
C SER A 106 12.91 14.38 -17.12
N ALA A 107 11.60 14.63 -17.33
CA ALA A 107 11.05 15.97 -17.50
C ALA A 107 10.87 16.76 -16.20
N SER A 108 10.82 16.09 -15.03
CA SER A 108 10.56 16.74 -13.75
C SER A 108 11.79 17.42 -13.17
N LYS A 109 11.62 18.59 -12.53
CA LYS A 109 12.69 19.31 -11.83
C LYS A 109 13.06 18.69 -10.49
N ALA A 110 12.09 18.06 -9.83
CA ALA A 110 12.25 17.33 -8.58
C ALA A 110 11.29 16.14 -8.54
N LEU A 111 11.53 15.23 -7.59
CA LEU A 111 10.75 14.03 -7.35
C LEU A 111 10.18 14.10 -5.93
N ALA A 112 8.89 14.40 -5.81
CA ALA A 112 8.15 14.34 -4.56
C ALA A 112 7.76 12.89 -4.26
N ILE A 113 8.17 12.34 -3.12
CA ILE A 113 7.89 10.95 -2.73
C ILE A 113 7.02 10.94 -1.49
N ARG A 114 5.93 10.17 -1.50
CA ARG A 114 5.03 10.00 -0.35
C ARG A 114 5.68 9.11 0.71
N THR A 115 6.58 9.68 1.49
CA THR A 115 7.30 9.01 2.58
C THR A 115 7.98 10.07 3.47
N CYS A 116 8.78 9.64 4.46
CA CYS A 116 9.57 10.50 5.33
C CYS A 116 10.94 9.87 5.67
N ASN A 117 11.89 10.69 6.14
CA ASN A 117 13.25 10.26 6.43
C ASN A 117 13.32 9.25 7.58
N GLU A 118 12.40 9.35 8.54
CA GLU A 118 12.32 8.45 9.70
C GLU A 118 12.01 6.99 9.29
N ILE A 119 11.44 6.79 8.09
CA ILE A 119 11.06 5.47 7.58
C ILE A 119 11.98 5.01 6.43
N GLU A 120 12.29 5.88 5.46
CA GLU A 120 13.02 5.49 4.24
C GLU A 120 14.22 6.39 3.90
N GLY A 121 14.86 7.02 4.90
CA GLY A 121 15.97 7.96 4.69
C GLY A 121 17.10 7.46 3.77
N ASP A 122 17.60 6.25 4.00
CA ASP A 122 18.66 5.66 3.16
C ASP A 122 18.24 5.47 1.70
N TYR A 123 16.97 5.11 1.48
CA TYR A 123 16.41 4.98 0.14
C TYR A 123 16.17 6.33 -0.54
N LEU A 124 15.78 7.36 0.20
CA LEU A 124 15.62 8.72 -0.33
C LEU A 124 16.95 9.27 -0.83
N GLU A 125 18.02 9.14 -0.04
CA GLU A 125 19.36 9.58 -0.45
C GLU A 125 19.92 8.73 -1.61
N LEU A 126 19.67 7.42 -1.60
CA LEU A 126 20.01 6.58 -2.75
C LEU A 126 19.25 7.01 -4.01
N TYR A 127 17.94 7.26 -3.91
CA TYR A 127 17.11 7.62 -5.05
C TYR A 127 17.54 8.97 -5.65
N LYS A 128 17.91 9.92 -4.80
CA LYS A 128 18.51 11.19 -5.19
C LYS A 128 19.84 10.99 -5.93
N LYS A 129 20.70 10.10 -5.43
CA LYS A 129 21.99 9.78 -6.06
C LYS A 129 21.81 9.15 -7.44
N ILE A 130 20.92 8.16 -7.60
CA ILE A 130 20.75 7.44 -8.88
C ILE A 130 19.99 8.25 -9.94
N THR A 131 19.14 9.19 -9.52
CA THR A 131 18.38 10.04 -10.45
C THR A 131 19.09 11.37 -10.75
N GLY A 132 20.02 11.80 -9.90
CA GLY A 132 20.68 13.10 -10.01
C GLY A 132 19.72 14.29 -9.80
N LYS A 133 18.52 14.05 -9.28
CA LYS A 133 17.46 15.07 -9.09
C LYS A 133 17.18 15.27 -7.60
N PRO A 134 16.71 16.47 -7.20
CA PRO A 134 16.17 16.68 -5.86
C PRO A 134 15.03 15.69 -5.59
N VAL A 135 15.15 14.95 -4.49
CA VAL A 135 14.10 14.06 -3.97
C VAL A 135 13.55 14.71 -2.70
N ILE A 136 12.24 14.90 -2.67
CA ILE A 136 11.54 15.65 -1.63
C ILE A 136 10.52 14.72 -0.96
N PRO A 137 10.75 14.26 0.28
CA PRO A 137 9.71 13.56 1.02
C PRO A 137 8.52 14.49 1.31
N THR A 138 7.31 14.03 1.04
CA THR A 138 6.06 14.82 1.11
C THR A 138 5.12 14.34 2.23
N SER A 139 5.69 13.80 3.30
CA SER A 139 4.97 13.07 4.35
C SER A 139 4.47 11.70 3.87
N VAL A 140 4.13 10.84 4.84
CA VAL A 140 3.32 9.64 4.61
C VAL A 140 1.87 9.96 4.22
N LEU A 141 1.48 11.25 4.29
CA LEU A 141 0.14 11.78 4.04
C LEU A 141 -0.90 10.93 4.79
N PRO A 142 -0.87 10.96 6.14
CA PRO A 142 -1.85 10.25 6.91
C PRO A 142 -3.24 10.82 6.54
N PRO A 143 -4.23 9.95 6.31
CA PRO A 143 -5.61 10.38 6.08
C PRO A 143 -6.08 11.29 7.23
N GLU A 144 -6.91 12.27 6.91
CA GLU A 144 -7.50 13.16 7.91
C GLU A 144 -8.29 12.35 8.95
N GLU A 145 -8.21 12.77 10.21
CA GLU A 145 -9.02 12.15 11.25
C GLU A 145 -10.50 12.31 10.88
N PRO A 146 -11.30 11.23 10.93
CA PRO A 146 -12.74 11.34 10.70
C PRO A 146 -13.32 12.40 11.65
N GLY A 147 -14.10 13.34 11.12
CA GLY A 147 -14.84 14.29 11.95
C GLY A 147 -15.70 13.57 12.99
N LYS A 148 -15.99 14.23 14.12
CA LYS A 148 -16.82 13.66 15.20
C LYS A 148 -18.06 12.98 14.60
N ARG A 149 -18.32 11.72 15.01
CA ARG A 149 -19.52 10.95 14.65
C ARG A 149 -20.74 11.85 14.77
N VAL A 150 -21.32 12.24 13.64
CA VAL A 150 -22.71 12.70 13.61
C VAL A 150 -23.54 11.48 13.97
N GLU A 151 -24.41 11.57 14.98
CA GLU A 151 -25.33 10.49 15.36
C GLU A 151 -26.06 10.00 14.10
N ARG A 152 -25.88 8.71 13.74
CA ARG A 152 -26.54 8.11 12.57
C ARG A 152 -27.56 7.09 13.03
N GLU A 153 -28.78 7.29 12.55
CA GLU A 153 -29.91 6.37 12.60
C GLU A 153 -29.55 4.99 12.02
N MET A 154 -30.41 3.98 12.30
CA MET A 154 -30.30 2.56 11.93
C MET A 154 -29.80 2.29 10.50
N SER A 155 -28.49 2.36 10.31
CA SER A 155 -27.77 2.07 9.07
C SER A 155 -26.89 0.84 9.27
N SER A 156 -26.47 0.20 8.18
CA SER A 156 -25.53 -0.94 8.22
C SER A 156 -24.24 -0.61 8.97
N ASP A 157 -23.83 0.65 8.92
CA ASP A 157 -22.66 1.17 9.64
C ASP A 157 -22.91 1.17 11.15
N GLY A 158 -24.13 1.51 11.60
CA GLY A 158 -24.51 1.51 13.01
C GLY A 158 -24.35 0.14 13.66
N PHE A 159 -24.87 -0.92 13.02
CA PHE A 159 -24.73 -2.29 13.52
C PHE A 159 -23.26 -2.74 13.60
N MET A 160 -22.45 -2.39 12.61
CA MET A 160 -21.03 -2.72 12.59
C MET A 160 -20.29 -2.07 13.77
N PHE A 161 -20.57 -0.80 14.05
CA PHE A 161 -19.94 -0.11 15.17
C PHE A 161 -20.48 -0.57 16.52
N ASP A 162 -21.77 -0.88 16.65
CA ASP A 162 -22.33 -1.50 17.85
C ASP A 162 -21.66 -2.84 18.16
N TRP A 163 -21.31 -3.61 17.12
CA TRP A 163 -20.55 -4.85 17.28
C TRP A 163 -19.12 -4.57 17.73
N LEU A 164 -18.43 -3.58 17.13
CA LEU A 164 -17.07 -3.19 17.50
C LEU A 164 -16.97 -2.63 18.93
N ASP A 165 -17.97 -1.89 19.37
CA ASP A 165 -18.07 -1.28 20.71
C ASP A 165 -18.21 -2.34 21.82
N LYS A 166 -18.70 -3.54 21.49
CA LYS A 166 -18.79 -4.69 22.41
C LYS A 166 -17.48 -5.47 22.54
N GLN A 167 -16.48 -5.20 21.70
CA GLN A 167 -15.22 -5.92 21.69
C GLN A 167 -14.22 -5.32 22.68
N ASN A 168 -13.31 -6.17 23.17
CA ASN A 168 -12.22 -5.69 24.03
C ASN A 168 -11.29 -4.71 23.26
N PRO A 169 -10.69 -3.72 23.95
CA PRO A 169 -9.72 -2.84 23.32
C PRO A 169 -8.55 -3.62 22.71
N ARG A 170 -8.16 -3.28 21.47
CA ARG A 170 -7.08 -3.93 20.73
C ARG A 170 -7.25 -5.46 20.66
N SER A 171 -8.45 -5.97 20.37
CA SER A 171 -8.70 -7.41 20.21
C SER A 171 -9.17 -7.81 18.81
N VAL A 172 -9.65 -6.87 18.00
CA VAL A 172 -10.26 -7.16 16.70
C VAL A 172 -9.22 -7.07 15.58
N LEU A 173 -9.18 -8.11 14.75
CA LEU A 173 -8.48 -8.13 13.47
C LEU A 173 -9.35 -7.49 12.39
N PHE A 174 -8.84 -6.46 11.71
CA PHE A 174 -9.49 -5.92 10.52
C PHE A 174 -8.89 -6.57 9.26
N LEU A 175 -9.73 -7.10 8.38
CA LEU A 175 -9.35 -7.65 7.09
C LEU A 175 -9.96 -6.82 5.97
N GLY A 176 -9.10 -6.23 5.13
CA GLY A 176 -9.50 -5.52 3.93
C GLY A 176 -8.47 -5.74 2.82
N PHE A 177 -8.94 -6.13 1.64
CA PHE A 177 -8.09 -6.41 0.47
C PHE A 177 -8.08 -5.25 -0.55
N GLY A 178 -8.69 -4.12 -0.20
CA GLY A 178 -8.85 -2.97 -1.09
C GLY A 178 -9.84 -3.20 -2.23
N SER A 179 -10.00 -2.18 -3.09
CA SER A 179 -10.92 -2.25 -4.22
C SER A 179 -10.38 -3.12 -5.37
N GLU A 180 -9.06 -3.16 -5.57
CA GLU A 180 -8.46 -3.76 -6.77
C GLU A 180 -8.21 -5.27 -6.64
N CYS A 181 -8.07 -5.79 -5.43
CA CYS A 181 -7.85 -7.22 -5.22
C CYS A 181 -9.14 -8.01 -5.47
N LYS A 182 -9.04 -9.03 -6.35
CA LYS A 182 -10.12 -9.98 -6.63
C LYS A 182 -9.66 -11.36 -6.19
N LEU A 183 -10.16 -11.79 -5.04
CA LEU A 183 -9.89 -13.13 -4.51
C LEU A 183 -10.73 -14.17 -5.26
N SER A 184 -10.14 -15.33 -5.53
CA SER A 184 -10.90 -16.50 -5.98
C SER A 184 -11.76 -17.06 -4.84
N LYS A 185 -12.76 -17.90 -5.18
CA LYS A 185 -13.60 -18.56 -4.17
C LYS A 185 -12.77 -19.44 -3.24
N GLU A 186 -11.77 -20.12 -3.78
CA GLU A 186 -10.85 -20.98 -3.03
C GLU A 186 -10.03 -20.16 -2.04
N GLN A 187 -9.50 -19.00 -2.45
CA GLN A 187 -8.78 -18.10 -1.55
C GLN A 187 -9.67 -17.57 -0.43
N VAL A 188 -10.90 -17.19 -0.75
CA VAL A 188 -11.90 -16.74 0.24
C VAL A 188 -12.20 -17.84 1.24
N HIS A 189 -12.35 -19.09 0.78
CA HIS A 189 -12.55 -20.24 1.66
C HIS A 189 -11.35 -20.47 2.58
N GLU A 190 -10.11 -20.47 2.07
CA GLU A 190 -8.92 -20.64 2.91
C GLU A 190 -8.80 -19.53 3.96
N ILE A 191 -9.10 -18.28 3.60
CA ILE A 191 -9.13 -17.15 4.54
C ILE A 191 -10.22 -17.35 5.59
N ALA A 192 -11.45 -17.70 5.19
CA ALA A 192 -12.56 -17.93 6.10
C ALA A 192 -12.22 -19.03 7.12
N TYR A 193 -11.74 -20.19 6.66
CA TYR A 193 -11.33 -21.26 7.56
C TYR A 193 -10.15 -20.85 8.45
N GLY A 194 -9.18 -20.09 7.94
CA GLY A 194 -8.07 -19.58 8.73
C GLY A 194 -8.52 -18.61 9.84
N LEU A 195 -9.52 -17.78 9.56
CA LEU A 195 -10.15 -16.91 10.56
C LEU A 195 -10.85 -17.72 11.66
N GLU A 196 -11.66 -18.70 11.26
CA GLU A 196 -12.35 -19.61 12.17
C GLU A 196 -11.36 -20.34 13.09
N LEU A 197 -10.31 -20.94 12.52
CA LEU A 197 -9.26 -21.66 13.24
C LEU A 197 -8.41 -20.75 14.15
N SER A 198 -8.29 -19.46 13.83
CA SER A 198 -7.53 -18.52 14.67
C SER A 198 -8.20 -18.26 16.02
N GLU A 199 -9.53 -18.42 16.08
CA GLU A 199 -10.41 -18.09 17.21
C GLU A 199 -10.36 -16.61 17.66
N LEU A 200 -9.76 -15.74 16.85
CA LEU A 200 -9.61 -14.31 17.14
C LEU A 200 -10.86 -13.55 16.70
N PRO A 201 -11.25 -12.47 17.41
CA PRO A 201 -12.28 -11.58 16.93
C PRO A 201 -11.86 -10.89 15.62
N PHE A 202 -12.75 -10.85 14.62
CA PHE A 202 -12.42 -10.27 13.31
C PHE A 202 -13.57 -9.47 12.70
N LEU A 203 -13.20 -8.46 11.91
CA LEU A 203 -14.07 -7.75 11.00
C LEU A 203 -13.49 -7.87 9.59
N TRP A 204 -14.23 -8.49 8.67
CA TRP A 204 -13.79 -8.72 7.30
C TRP A 204 -14.61 -7.91 6.31
N ALA A 205 -13.99 -6.90 5.72
CA ALA A 205 -14.50 -6.18 4.56
C ALA A 205 -14.26 -7.01 3.29
N LEU A 206 -15.26 -7.78 2.89
CA LEU A 206 -15.20 -8.65 1.73
C LEU A 206 -15.87 -7.99 0.53
N ARG A 207 -15.15 -7.91 -0.60
CA ARG A 207 -15.72 -7.41 -1.84
C ARG A 207 -16.87 -8.32 -2.29
N LYS A 208 -17.99 -7.73 -2.71
CA LYS A 208 -19.07 -8.48 -3.36
C LYS A 208 -18.57 -9.15 -4.65
N PRO A 209 -18.81 -10.46 -4.84
CA PRO A 209 -18.49 -11.12 -6.10
C PRO A 209 -19.24 -10.44 -7.25
N ASN A 210 -18.57 -10.21 -8.38
CA ASN A 210 -19.20 -9.58 -9.55
C ASN A 210 -20.39 -10.40 -10.10
N SER A 211 -20.47 -11.69 -9.77
CA SER A 211 -21.54 -12.59 -10.19
C SER A 211 -22.77 -12.54 -9.27
N ALA A 212 -22.68 -11.90 -8.11
CA ALA A 212 -23.76 -11.90 -7.11
C ALA A 212 -24.74 -10.74 -7.35
N ASN A 213 -25.97 -11.07 -7.74
CA ASN A 213 -27.06 -10.13 -8.00
C ASN A 213 -27.99 -9.92 -6.79
N ASN A 214 -27.86 -10.71 -5.73
CA ASN A 214 -28.68 -10.63 -4.51
C ASN A 214 -27.89 -11.12 -3.28
N ALA A 215 -28.49 -10.99 -2.09
CA ALA A 215 -27.86 -11.36 -0.82
C ALA A 215 -27.63 -12.88 -0.64
N TYR A 216 -28.39 -13.73 -1.33
CA TYR A 216 -28.25 -15.19 -1.24
C TYR A 216 -27.00 -15.68 -1.99
N GLU A 217 -26.71 -15.10 -3.16
CA GLU A 217 -25.52 -15.42 -3.96
C GLU A 217 -24.21 -14.94 -3.30
N VAL A 218 -24.32 -14.04 -2.32
CA VAL A 218 -23.20 -13.56 -1.51
C VAL A 218 -22.83 -14.59 -0.43
N ASP A 219 -23.81 -15.32 0.11
CA ASP A 219 -23.59 -16.40 1.09
C ASP A 219 -22.91 -17.61 0.43
N ASP A 220 -23.23 -17.89 -0.84
CA ASP A 220 -22.57 -18.92 -1.66
C ASP A 220 -21.07 -18.69 -1.91
N PHE A 221 -20.56 -17.50 -1.58
CA PHE A 221 -19.14 -17.15 -1.72
C PHE A 221 -18.32 -17.46 -0.46
N LEU A 222 -18.99 -17.65 0.68
CA LEU A 222 -18.38 -18.11 1.92
C LEU A 222 -18.56 -19.62 2.08
N PRO A 223 -17.74 -20.28 2.92
CA PRO A 223 -18.03 -21.65 3.32
C PRO A 223 -19.40 -21.76 3.97
N LEU A 224 -20.15 -22.81 3.63
CA LEU A 224 -21.49 -23.05 4.16
C LEU A 224 -21.52 -22.94 5.70
N GLY A 225 -22.39 -22.09 6.23
CA GLY A 225 -22.59 -21.86 7.67
C GLY A 225 -21.45 -21.10 8.38
N PHE A 226 -20.49 -20.52 7.64
CA PHE A 226 -19.36 -19.80 8.24
C PHE A 226 -19.81 -18.60 9.10
N VAL A 227 -20.78 -17.82 8.60
CA VAL A 227 -21.31 -16.65 9.32
C VAL A 227 -21.95 -17.08 10.64
N ASP A 228 -22.74 -18.15 10.63
CA ASP A 228 -23.39 -18.67 11.84
C ASP A 228 -22.35 -19.14 12.87
N ARG A 229 -21.38 -19.97 12.42
CA ARG A 229 -20.34 -20.53 13.29
C ARG A 229 -19.43 -19.46 13.91
N THR A 230 -19.28 -18.32 13.26
CA THR A 230 -18.39 -17.24 13.72
C THR A 230 -19.14 -16.05 14.31
N SER A 231 -20.48 -16.06 14.36
CA SER A 231 -21.32 -14.91 14.74
C SER A 231 -20.98 -14.23 16.07
N GLU A 232 -20.42 -14.97 17.05
CA GLU A 232 -19.99 -14.41 18.33
C GLU A 232 -18.68 -13.62 18.25
N LYS A 233 -17.80 -13.94 17.30
CA LYS A 233 -16.42 -13.42 17.20
C LYS A 233 -16.14 -12.70 15.88
N GLY A 234 -16.96 -12.90 14.86
CA GLY A 234 -16.70 -12.47 13.49
C GLY A 234 -17.83 -11.63 12.94
N LEU A 235 -17.46 -10.57 12.22
CA LEU A 235 -18.38 -9.80 11.40
C LEU A 235 -17.87 -9.74 9.96
N VAL A 236 -18.68 -10.18 9.01
CA VAL A 236 -18.37 -10.05 7.56
C VAL A 236 -19.22 -8.93 6.98
N CYS A 237 -18.55 -7.92 6.43
CA CYS A 237 -19.17 -6.77 5.79
C CYS A 237 -18.93 -6.84 4.28
N PHE A 238 -20.01 -6.88 3.50
CA PHE A 238 -19.90 -6.95 2.05
C PHE A 238 -19.87 -5.57 1.39
N GLY A 239 -18.82 -5.31 0.62
CA GLY A 239 -18.64 -4.06 -0.11
C GLY A 239 -17.78 -3.05 0.65
N TRP A 240 -18.15 -1.77 0.53
CA TRP A 240 -17.38 -0.69 1.17
C TRP A 240 -17.62 -0.65 2.68
N VAL A 241 -16.57 -0.36 3.43
CA VAL A 241 -16.63 -0.09 4.88
C VAL A 241 -15.88 1.22 5.16
N PRO A 242 -16.24 1.96 6.24
CA PRO A 242 -15.51 3.15 6.65
C PRO A 242 -14.17 2.77 7.29
N GLN A 243 -13.22 2.32 6.46
CA GLN A 243 -11.92 1.79 6.88
C GLN A 243 -11.19 2.72 7.85
N MET A 244 -11.27 4.04 7.65
CA MET A 244 -10.63 5.01 8.53
C MET A 244 -11.22 5.03 9.94
N GLU A 245 -12.53 4.95 10.06
CA GLU A 245 -13.22 4.92 11.34
C GLU A 245 -12.99 3.59 12.07
N ILE A 246 -12.91 2.47 11.33
CA ILE A 246 -12.57 1.15 11.88
C ILE A 246 -11.13 1.12 12.40
N LEU A 247 -10.17 1.63 11.63
CA LEU A 247 -8.77 1.72 12.06
C LEU A 247 -8.56 2.76 13.18
N GLY A 248 -9.49 3.70 13.36
CA GLY A 248 -9.51 4.62 14.50
C GLY A 248 -10.15 4.03 15.77
N HIS A 249 -10.85 2.89 15.66
CA HIS A 249 -11.66 2.34 16.75
C HIS A 249 -10.80 1.73 17.88
N PRO A 250 -11.14 1.91 19.17
CA PRO A 250 -10.35 1.37 20.28
C PRO A 250 -10.20 -0.17 20.29
N SER A 251 -11.18 -0.88 19.74
CA SER A 251 -11.14 -2.35 19.63
C SER A 251 -10.21 -2.86 18.54
N TRP A 252 -9.84 -2.03 17.55
CA TRP A 252 -8.84 -2.40 16.55
C TRP A 252 -7.45 -2.51 17.17
N ARG A 253 -6.73 -3.60 16.86
CA ARG A 253 -5.34 -3.79 17.28
C ARG A 253 -4.37 -3.24 16.24
N ARG A 254 -3.56 -2.27 16.66
CA ARG A 254 -2.30 -1.91 15.98
C ARG A 254 -1.30 -3.07 16.09
N SER A 255 -1.25 -3.92 15.07
CA SER A 255 -0.19 -4.92 14.87
C SER A 255 0.88 -4.34 13.94
N GLY A 256 2.16 -4.58 14.24
CA GLY A 256 3.28 -3.89 13.55
C GLY A 256 3.73 -4.50 12.24
N LEU A 257 4.61 -3.75 11.57
CA LEU A 257 4.43 -3.23 10.20
C LEU A 257 3.98 -4.22 9.11
N ALA A 258 4.34 -5.50 9.20
CA ALA A 258 3.70 -6.58 8.45
C ALA A 258 4.15 -7.93 9.00
N VAL A 259 3.27 -8.93 8.91
CA VAL A 259 3.65 -10.33 9.01
C VAL A 259 3.09 -11.02 7.76
N GLU A 260 3.97 -11.67 7.00
CA GLU A 260 3.56 -12.43 5.83
C GLU A 260 3.04 -13.81 6.26
N VAL A 261 1.88 -14.20 5.73
CA VAL A 261 1.44 -15.59 5.77
C VAL A 261 2.30 -16.38 4.80
N LYS A 262 2.89 -17.49 5.25
CA LYS A 262 3.71 -18.32 4.36
C LYS A 262 2.86 -18.89 3.23
N HIS A 263 3.32 -18.68 2.01
CA HIS A 263 2.75 -19.30 0.83
C HIS A 263 3.38 -20.69 0.61
N ASN A 264 2.63 -21.59 -0.02
CA ASN A 264 3.19 -22.85 -0.50
C ASN A 264 4.05 -22.63 -1.77
N GLU A 265 4.65 -23.70 -2.30
CA GLU A 265 5.57 -23.66 -3.45
C GLU A 265 4.94 -23.06 -4.73
N VAL A 266 3.61 -23.07 -4.85
CA VAL A 266 2.87 -22.50 -5.99
C VAL A 266 2.26 -21.12 -5.67
N GLY A 267 2.64 -20.50 -4.55
CA GLY A 267 2.18 -19.16 -4.17
C GLY A 267 0.76 -19.11 -3.59
N SER A 268 0.19 -20.24 -3.17
CA SER A 268 -1.15 -20.30 -2.55
C SER A 268 -1.10 -20.24 -1.03
N LEU A 269 -2.15 -19.67 -0.43
CA LEU A 269 -2.33 -19.57 1.03
C LEU A 269 -3.00 -20.83 1.59
N SER A 270 -2.62 -21.26 2.78
CA SER A 270 -3.34 -22.30 3.53
C SER A 270 -3.98 -21.75 4.80
N ARG A 271 -5.18 -22.23 5.12
CA ARG A 271 -5.90 -21.88 6.36
C ARG A 271 -5.07 -22.02 7.64
N ASP A 272 -4.23 -23.06 7.73
CA ASP A 272 -3.41 -23.33 8.92
C ASP A 272 -2.32 -22.27 9.11
N GLU A 273 -1.62 -21.90 8.03
CA GLU A 273 -0.61 -20.85 8.09
C GLU A 273 -1.25 -19.47 8.26
N ILE A 274 -2.47 -19.24 7.74
CA ILE A 274 -3.26 -18.03 8.05
C ILE A 274 -3.53 -17.96 9.56
N ALA A 275 -4.17 -18.99 10.12
CA ALA A 275 -4.56 -19.02 11.54
C ALA A 275 -3.36 -18.81 12.47
N LYS A 276 -2.28 -19.54 12.22
CA LYS A 276 -1.00 -19.43 12.94
C LYS A 276 -0.40 -18.04 12.83
N THR A 277 -0.38 -17.46 11.62
CA THR A 277 0.19 -16.13 11.40
C THR A 277 -0.60 -15.05 12.13
N LEU A 278 -1.93 -15.15 12.10
CA LEU A 278 -2.83 -14.22 12.81
C LEU A 278 -2.61 -14.30 14.32
N ARG A 279 -2.56 -15.52 14.89
CA ARG A 279 -2.29 -15.74 16.32
C ARG A 279 -0.93 -15.20 16.73
N ARG A 280 0.11 -15.51 15.95
CA ARG A 280 1.45 -14.98 16.16
C ARG A 280 1.46 -13.46 16.23
N ALA A 281 0.85 -12.79 15.25
CA ALA A 281 0.83 -11.34 15.20
C ALA A 281 0.03 -10.72 16.37
N MET A 282 -1.10 -11.34 16.74
CA MET A 282 -2.08 -10.73 17.63
C MET A 282 -1.84 -11.03 19.12
N VAL A 283 -1.50 -12.28 19.46
CA VAL A 283 -1.53 -12.77 20.85
C VAL A 283 -0.25 -13.46 21.33
N GLU A 284 0.49 -14.13 20.45
CA GLU A 284 1.67 -14.89 20.88
C GLU A 284 2.86 -13.98 21.24
N GLU A 285 3.79 -14.52 22.02
CA GLU A 285 4.97 -13.82 22.51
C GLU A 285 5.93 -13.46 21.37
N GLU A 286 6.07 -14.34 20.37
CA GLU A 286 6.88 -14.10 19.17
C GLU A 286 6.40 -12.86 18.38
N GLY A 287 5.13 -12.45 18.56
CA GLY A 287 4.56 -11.24 17.99
C GLY A 287 4.87 -9.95 18.74
N GLU A 288 5.44 -9.99 19.95
CA GLU A 288 5.57 -8.78 20.78
C GLU A 288 6.56 -7.78 20.18
N GLN A 289 7.64 -8.26 19.55
CA GLN A 289 8.57 -7.39 18.85
C GLN A 289 7.89 -6.67 17.68
N LEU A 290 7.02 -7.37 16.94
CA LEU A 290 6.24 -6.78 15.85
C LEU A 290 5.33 -5.67 16.39
N ARG A 291 4.54 -5.97 17.44
CA ARG A 291 3.65 -4.99 18.07
C ARG A 291 4.41 -3.78 18.64
N THR A 292 5.59 -4.01 19.20
CA THR A 292 6.48 -2.95 19.68
C THR A 292 6.95 -2.05 18.53
N ASN A 293 7.35 -2.63 17.41
CA ASN A 293 7.74 -1.88 16.21
C ASN A 293 6.56 -1.08 15.64
N ALA A 294 5.33 -1.62 15.66
CA ALA A 294 4.10 -0.91 15.31
C ALA A 294 3.95 0.40 16.09
N ARG A 295 4.10 0.31 17.42
CA ARG A 295 3.91 1.44 18.33
C ARG A 295 4.96 2.52 18.07
N LYS A 296 6.21 2.12 17.83
CA LYS A 296 7.29 3.05 17.45
C LYS A 296 6.99 3.75 16.13
N ALA A 297 6.57 3.00 15.10
CA ALA A 297 6.18 3.59 13.82
C ALA A 297 5.00 4.55 14.00
N ALA A 298 3.97 4.17 14.75
CA ALA A 298 2.78 5.00 14.99
C ALA A 298 3.10 6.37 15.60
N VAL A 299 4.19 6.51 16.36
CA VAL A 299 4.67 7.82 16.85
C VAL A 299 5.08 8.72 15.69
N VAL A 300 5.78 8.18 14.69
CA VAL A 300 6.17 8.91 13.47
C VAL A 300 4.94 9.26 12.65
N PHE A 301 4.11 8.27 12.29
CA PHE A 301 2.92 8.47 11.44
C PHE A 301 1.89 9.42 12.06
N GLY A 302 1.82 9.47 13.39
CA GLY A 302 0.92 10.33 14.15
C GLY A 302 1.47 11.73 14.45
N ASP A 303 2.73 12.02 14.12
CA ASP A 303 3.32 13.33 14.36
C ASP A 303 2.85 14.33 13.30
N HIS A 304 1.72 14.98 13.58
CA HIS A 304 1.11 15.96 12.70
C HIS A 304 2.03 17.14 12.41
N LYS A 305 2.85 17.57 13.38
CA LYS A 305 3.75 18.71 13.23
C LYS A 305 4.90 18.36 12.29
N LEU A 306 5.49 17.18 12.46
CA LEU A 306 6.48 16.64 11.54
C LEU A 306 5.92 16.56 10.12
N HIS A 307 4.70 16.05 9.96
CA HIS A 307 4.12 15.87 8.64
C HIS A 307 3.71 17.18 7.96
N GLN A 308 3.00 18.08 8.65
CA GLN A 308 2.52 19.33 8.07
C GLN A 308 3.59 20.42 8.02
N ASP A 309 4.18 20.76 9.17
CA ASP A 309 5.08 21.92 9.26
C ASP A 309 6.42 21.63 8.59
N HIS A 310 6.94 20.41 8.73
CA HIS A 310 8.25 20.05 8.17
C HIS A 310 8.14 19.53 6.73
N TYR A 311 7.48 18.40 6.49
CA TYR A 311 7.50 17.78 5.16
C TYR A 311 6.64 18.52 4.12
N ILE A 312 5.38 18.82 4.44
CA ILE A 312 4.52 19.58 3.52
C ILE A 312 5.03 21.02 3.39
N GLY A 313 5.43 21.65 4.50
CA GLY A 313 6.06 22.97 4.49
C GLY A 313 7.28 23.04 3.55
N ALA A 314 8.23 22.11 3.68
CA ALA A 314 9.42 22.05 2.82
C ALA A 314 9.06 21.83 1.34
N PHE A 315 8.06 21.00 1.04
CA PHE A 315 7.61 20.80 -0.33
C PHE A 315 6.98 22.08 -0.93
N VAL A 316 6.12 22.76 -0.18
CA VAL A 316 5.52 24.03 -0.59
C VAL A 316 6.59 25.11 -0.80
N ASP A 317 7.57 25.20 0.09
CA ASP A 317 8.68 26.15 -0.03
C ASP A 317 9.57 25.84 -1.23
N TYR A 318 9.78 24.57 -1.56
CA TYR A 318 10.45 24.19 -2.80
C TYR A 318 9.69 24.72 -4.03
N LEU A 319 8.37 24.51 -4.09
CA LEU A 319 7.54 24.97 -5.21
C LEU A 319 7.56 26.50 -5.35
N LYS A 320 7.47 27.25 -4.24
CA LYS A 320 7.51 28.72 -4.26
C LYS A 320 8.82 29.27 -4.82
N ASN A 321 9.94 28.59 -4.55
CA ASN A 321 11.27 29.10 -4.85
C ASN A 321 11.87 28.61 -6.18
N ASN A 322 11.35 27.52 -6.76
CA ASN A 322 11.99 26.84 -7.91
C ASN A 322 11.15 26.80 -9.20
N GLY A 323 10.02 27.50 -9.21
CA GLY A 323 9.13 27.50 -10.35
C GLY A 323 9.69 28.29 -11.54
N ALA A 324 9.07 28.13 -12.71
CA ALA A 324 9.44 28.93 -13.87
C ALA A 324 9.27 30.42 -13.53
N LYS A 325 10.32 31.22 -13.79
CA LYS A 325 10.23 32.68 -13.80
C LYS A 325 9.63 33.05 -15.15
N ARG A 326 8.46 33.67 -15.14
CA ARG A 326 7.89 34.31 -16.34
C ARG A 326 8.65 35.59 -16.64
#